data_AF-A0A2D9CED1-F1
#
_entry.id   AF-A0A2D9CED1-F1
#
_cell.length_a   1.000
_cell.length_b   1.000
_cell.length_c   1.000
_cell.angle_alpha   90.00
_cell.angle_beta   90.00
_cell.angle_gamma   90.00
#
_symmetry.space_group_name_H-M   'P 1'
#
loop_
_entity.id
_entity.type
_entity.pdbx_description
1 polymer ?
#
loop_
_entity_poly.entity_id
_entity_poly.type
_entity_poly.pdbx_seq_one_letter_code
_entity_poly.pdbx_strand_id
1 'polypeptide(L)'
;MKNVHPYLIPAFDVYEINKQLSEYTTPDAIKYQVAKYYSKKAIIKLLYGDVTANDMKDLILSKTRKQEIIRPRYATIYFLRNILNLKLATIGKVIGFRDHSTIIHALKSYEDICEFDKICFEDHVNLCAVFKVPNRIQFFK
;
A
#
# COMPACT_ATOMS: atom_id res chain seq x y z
N MET A 1 -4.39 8.30 31.04
CA MET A 1 -4.76 8.31 29.61
C MET A 1 -4.32 6.99 29.01
N LYS A 2 -5.24 6.20 28.45
CA LYS A 2 -4.96 4.84 28.00
C LYS A 2 -4.03 4.87 26.78
N ASN A 3 -2.99 4.04 26.80
CA ASN A 3 -2.06 3.80 25.70
C ASN A 3 -2.82 3.36 24.44
N VAL A 4 -3.07 4.30 23.52
CA VAL A 4 -3.58 3.99 22.19
C VAL A 4 -2.36 3.76 21.29
N HIS A 5 -2.22 2.54 20.79
CA HIS A 5 -1.11 2.19 19.90
C HIS A 5 -1.13 3.10 18.66
N PRO A 6 -0.02 3.75 18.27
CA PRO A 6 0.01 4.85 17.30
C PRO A 6 -0.54 4.51 15.89
N TYR A 7 -0.69 3.23 15.52
CA TYR A 7 -1.33 2.80 14.26
C TYR A 7 -2.88 2.71 14.31
N LEU A 8 -3.47 3.26 15.36
CA LEU A 8 -4.89 3.61 15.44
C LEU A 8 -5.11 5.05 14.98
N ILE A 9 -4.31 5.54 14.02
CA ILE A 9 -4.70 6.71 13.23
C ILE A 9 -6.12 6.42 12.72
N PRO A 10 -7.09 7.31 12.93
CA PRO A 10 -8.39 7.16 12.30
C PRO A 10 -8.15 6.97 10.80
N ALA A 11 -8.78 5.95 10.22
CA ALA A 11 -8.90 5.85 8.77
C ALA A 11 -9.26 7.23 8.19
N PHE A 12 -8.97 7.49 6.91
CA PHE A 12 -9.54 8.69 6.28
C PHE A 12 -11.02 8.81 6.68
N ASP A 13 -11.49 10.02 6.98
CA ASP A 13 -12.81 10.20 7.59
C ASP A 13 -13.83 9.43 6.74
N VAL A 14 -14.37 8.33 7.29
CA VAL A 14 -14.96 7.22 6.51
C VAL A 14 -16.13 7.73 5.66
N TYR A 15 -16.74 8.82 6.10
CA TYR A 15 -17.82 9.51 5.41
C TYR A 15 -17.36 10.23 4.12
N GLU A 16 -16.27 11.00 4.17
CA GLU A 16 -15.75 11.74 3.01
C GLU A 16 -15.08 10.83 1.97
N ILE A 17 -14.43 9.73 2.41
CA ILE A 17 -13.93 8.68 1.50
C ILE A 17 -15.09 8.10 0.69
N ASN A 18 -16.13 7.59 1.35
CA ASN A 18 -17.19 6.80 0.70
C ASN A 18 -17.98 7.60 -0.34
N LYS A 19 -17.97 8.93 -0.26
CA LYS A 19 -18.64 9.83 -1.21
C LYS A 19 -17.85 10.04 -2.51
N GLN A 20 -16.52 9.86 -2.51
CA GLN A 20 -15.64 10.10 -3.67
C GLN A 20 -15.05 8.81 -4.31
N LEU A 21 -15.07 7.69 -3.59
CA LEU A 21 -14.25 6.49 -3.89
C LEU A 21 -15.03 5.26 -4.38
N SER A 22 -16.13 5.42 -5.11
CA SER A 22 -16.97 4.28 -5.54
C SER A 22 -16.23 3.17 -6.29
N GLU A 23 -15.10 3.48 -6.96
CA GLU A 23 -14.33 2.51 -7.76
C GLU A 23 -13.31 1.66 -6.95
N TYR A 24 -12.81 2.14 -5.80
CA TYR A 24 -11.72 1.47 -5.05
C TYR A 24 -12.16 0.92 -3.69
N THR A 25 -13.45 0.62 -3.55
CA THR A 25 -14.08 0.12 -2.32
C THR A 25 -13.77 -1.35 -2.01
N THR A 26 -12.99 -2.05 -2.84
CA THR A 26 -12.67 -3.47 -2.65
C THR A 26 -11.17 -3.72 -2.50
N PRO A 27 -10.77 -4.76 -1.73
CA PRO A 27 -9.36 -5.11 -1.62
C PRO A 27 -8.72 -5.49 -2.96
N ASP A 28 -9.47 -6.10 -3.88
CA ASP A 28 -8.94 -6.47 -5.19
C ASP A 28 -8.71 -5.27 -6.09
N ALA A 29 -9.60 -4.27 -6.07
CA ALA A 29 -9.40 -3.01 -6.79
C ALA A 29 -8.12 -2.29 -6.31
N ILE A 30 -7.90 -2.20 -4.99
CA ILE A 30 -6.68 -1.59 -4.43
C ILE A 30 -5.43 -2.36 -4.88
N LYS A 31 -5.41 -3.70 -4.71
CA LYS A 31 -4.29 -4.54 -5.17
C LYS A 31 -4.02 -4.33 -6.65
N TYR A 32 -5.06 -4.29 -7.48
CA TYR A 32 -4.93 -4.14 -8.92
C TYR A 32 -4.34 -2.78 -9.31
N GLN A 33 -4.80 -1.67 -8.70
CA GLN A 33 -4.28 -0.34 -9.02
C GLN A 33 -2.81 -0.18 -8.59
N VAL A 34 -2.45 -0.69 -7.41
CA VAL A 34 -1.03 -0.71 -6.99
C VAL A 34 -0.21 -1.57 -7.95
N ALA A 35 -0.67 -2.77 -8.29
CA ALA A 35 0.03 -3.67 -9.20
C ALA A 35 0.20 -3.05 -10.60
N LYS A 36 -0.85 -2.42 -11.15
CA LYS A 36 -0.83 -1.71 -12.43
C LYS A 36 0.13 -0.52 -12.44
N TYR A 37 0.26 0.19 -11.33
CA TYR A 37 1.25 1.27 -11.20
C TYR A 37 2.67 0.70 -11.24
N TYR A 38 2.97 -0.29 -10.40
CA TYR A 38 4.32 -0.83 -10.27
C TYR A 38 4.76 -1.68 -11.47
N SER A 39 3.85 -2.34 -12.18
CA SER A 39 4.19 -3.16 -13.36
C SER A 39 4.82 -2.32 -14.49
N LYS A 40 4.58 -1.00 -14.49
CA LYS A 40 5.13 -0.05 -15.47
C LYS A 40 6.45 0.59 -15.04
N LYS A 41 6.93 0.34 -13.82
CA LYS A 41 8.17 0.96 -13.32
C LYS A 41 9.38 0.36 -14.06
N ALA A 42 10.32 1.22 -14.44
CA ALA A 42 11.53 0.83 -15.16
C ALA A 42 12.31 -0.31 -14.45
N ILE A 43 12.39 -0.26 -13.11
CA ILE A 43 13.05 -1.30 -12.32
C ILE A 43 12.36 -2.67 -12.43
N ILE A 44 11.02 -2.69 -12.50
CA ILE A 44 10.28 -3.95 -12.67
C ILE A 44 10.51 -4.48 -14.09
N LYS A 45 10.44 -3.61 -15.10
CA LYS A 45 10.74 -4.00 -16.48
C LYS A 45 12.16 -4.56 -16.66
N LEU A 46 13.14 -3.94 -16.01
CA LEU A 46 14.54 -4.36 -16.07
C LEU A 46 14.76 -5.74 -15.43
N LEU A 47 14.09 -6.02 -14.30
CA LEU A 47 14.34 -7.23 -13.50
C LEU A 47 13.44 -8.40 -13.88
N TYR A 48 12.25 -8.14 -14.42
CA TYR A 48 11.21 -9.14 -14.65
C TYR A 48 10.65 -9.13 -16.09
N GLY A 49 11.12 -8.22 -16.95
CA GLY A 49 10.60 -8.06 -18.31
C GLY A 49 9.25 -7.33 -18.36
N ASP A 50 8.51 -7.51 -19.45
CA ASP A 50 7.17 -6.94 -19.58
C ASP A 50 6.19 -7.74 -18.71
N VAL A 51 5.84 -7.17 -17.55
CA VAL A 51 4.96 -7.75 -16.53
C VAL A 51 3.57 -7.12 -16.62
N THR A 52 2.52 -7.92 -16.64
CA THR A 52 1.15 -7.40 -16.60
C THR A 52 0.75 -6.98 -15.18
N ALA A 53 -0.37 -6.27 -15.02
CA ALA A 53 -0.88 -5.94 -13.70
C ALA A 53 -1.23 -7.20 -12.86
N ASN A 54 -1.64 -8.29 -13.51
CA ASN A 54 -1.94 -9.54 -12.80
C ASN A 54 -0.66 -10.24 -12.32
N ASP A 55 0.37 -10.30 -13.18
CA ASP A 55 1.67 -10.85 -12.79
C ASP A 55 2.28 -10.06 -11.61
N MET A 56 2.16 -8.73 -11.65
CA MET A 56 2.63 -7.88 -10.56
C MET A 56 1.81 -8.08 -9.28
N LYS A 57 0.51 -8.34 -9.39
CA LYS A 57 -0.35 -8.69 -8.25
C LYS A 57 0.13 -9.98 -7.60
N ASP A 58 0.48 -10.99 -8.38
CA ASP A 58 0.98 -12.26 -7.86
C ASP A 58 2.36 -12.09 -7.19
N LEU A 59 3.23 -11.27 -7.76
CA LEU A 59 4.51 -10.90 -7.14
C LEU A 59 4.29 -10.21 -5.78
N ILE A 60 3.36 -9.26 -5.69
CA ILE A 60 2.97 -8.59 -4.43
C ILE A 60 2.52 -9.62 -3.39
N LEU A 61 1.74 -10.63 -3.76
CA LEU A 61 1.25 -11.66 -2.85
C LEU A 61 2.30 -12.72 -2.48
N SER A 62 3.37 -12.83 -3.27
CA SER A 62 4.42 -13.83 -3.06
C SER A 62 5.18 -13.66 -1.73
N LYS A 63 5.96 -14.69 -1.37
CA LYS A 63 6.84 -14.68 -0.18
C LYS A 63 8.19 -13.98 -0.40
N THR A 64 8.46 -13.48 -1.61
CA THR A 64 9.76 -12.88 -1.94
C THR A 64 10.07 -11.67 -1.05
N ARG A 65 11.34 -11.58 -0.66
CA ARG A 65 11.89 -10.49 0.16
C ARG A 65 12.69 -9.46 -0.67
N LYS A 66 12.65 -9.59 -2.00
CA LYS A 66 13.25 -8.63 -2.92
C LYS A 66 12.62 -7.24 -2.75
N GLN A 67 13.44 -6.20 -2.59
CA GLN A 67 12.99 -4.86 -2.15
C GLN A 67 12.03 -4.22 -3.16
N GLU A 68 12.27 -4.41 -4.45
CA GLU A 68 11.43 -3.97 -5.55
C GLU A 68 10.02 -4.59 -5.54
N ILE A 69 9.83 -5.70 -4.83
CA ILE A 69 8.53 -6.34 -4.61
C ILE A 69 7.99 -6.09 -3.18
N ILE A 70 8.86 -5.90 -2.19
CA ILE A 70 8.44 -5.50 -0.84
C ILE A 70 7.78 -4.13 -0.86
N ARG A 71 8.39 -3.13 -1.52
CA ARG A 71 7.86 -1.76 -1.62
C ARG A 71 6.39 -1.72 -2.11
N PRO A 72 6.03 -2.34 -3.25
CA PRO A 72 4.62 -2.37 -3.70
C PRO A 72 3.70 -3.14 -2.76
N ARG A 73 4.18 -4.18 -2.08
CA ARG A 73 3.41 -4.90 -1.06
C ARG A 73 3.09 -4.00 0.13
N TYR A 74 4.07 -3.25 0.60
CA TYR A 74 3.92 -2.31 1.70
C TYR A 74 2.96 -1.17 1.32
N ALA A 75 3.07 -0.62 0.12
CA ALA A 75 2.11 0.34 -0.42
C ALA A 75 0.68 -0.23 -0.42
N THR A 76 0.51 -1.48 -0.89
CA THR A 76 -0.79 -2.16 -0.90
C THR A 76 -1.38 -2.27 0.52
N ILE A 77 -0.57 -2.68 1.49
CA ILE A 77 -0.99 -2.80 2.90
C ILE A 77 -1.42 -1.44 3.44
N TYR A 78 -0.66 -0.38 3.16
CA TYR A 78 -0.97 0.98 3.57
C TYR A 78 -2.33 1.44 3.03
N PHE A 79 -2.58 1.28 1.72
CA PHE A 79 -3.84 1.72 1.12
C PHE A 79 -5.03 0.86 1.56
N LEU A 80 -4.87 -0.46 1.74
CA LEU A 80 -5.91 -1.31 2.33
C LEU A 80 -6.32 -0.85 3.73
N ARG A 81 -5.35 -0.44 4.55
CA ARG A 81 -5.61 0.05 5.90
C ARG A 81 -6.30 1.41 5.87
N ASN A 82 -5.80 2.33 5.06
CA ASN A 82 -6.25 3.73 5.11
C ASN A 82 -7.55 3.98 4.32
N ILE A 83 -7.77 3.30 3.19
CA ILE A 83 -8.98 3.48 2.36
C ILE A 83 -10.14 2.65 2.90
N LEU A 84 -9.89 1.36 3.19
CA LEU A 84 -10.96 0.41 3.54
C LEU A 84 -11.10 0.19 5.05
N ASN A 85 -10.23 0.78 5.87
CA ASN A 85 -10.20 0.60 7.32
C ASN A 85 -10.21 -0.89 7.76
N LEU A 86 -9.55 -1.76 6.98
CA LEU A 86 -9.54 -3.19 7.28
C LEU A 86 -8.77 -3.48 8.57
N LYS A 87 -9.23 -4.49 9.31
CA LYS A 87 -8.50 -5.04 10.46
C LYS A 87 -7.21 -5.71 9.99
N LEU A 88 -6.16 -5.67 10.82
CA LEU A 88 -4.85 -6.28 10.51
C LEU A 88 -4.96 -7.76 10.10
N ALA A 89 -5.82 -8.53 10.77
CA ALA A 89 -6.12 -9.92 10.43
C ALA A 89 -6.63 -10.09 9.00
N THR A 90 -7.54 -9.21 8.60
CA THR A 90 -8.15 -9.22 7.26
C THR A 90 -7.13 -8.85 6.21
N ILE A 91 -6.31 -7.83 6.46
CA ILE A 91 -5.21 -7.44 5.56
C ILE A 91 -4.22 -8.59 5.39
N GLY A 92 -3.86 -9.28 6.49
CA GLY A 92 -3.00 -10.45 6.47
C GLY A 92 -3.51 -11.55 5.55
N LYS A 93 -4.81 -11.86 5.60
CA LYS A 93 -5.46 -12.83 4.69
C LYS A 93 -5.44 -12.35 3.22
N VAL A 94 -5.71 -11.07 2.97
CA VAL A 94 -5.75 -10.49 1.61
C VAL A 94 -4.36 -10.45 0.95
N ILE A 95 -3.28 -10.31 1.74
CA ILE A 95 -1.89 -10.15 1.26
C ILE A 95 -1.06 -11.45 1.38
N GLY A 96 -1.72 -12.60 1.28
CA GLY A 96 -1.06 -13.91 1.21
C GLY A 96 -0.76 -14.53 2.58
N PHE A 97 -1.75 -14.51 3.49
CA PHE A 97 -1.72 -15.14 4.81
C PHE A 97 -0.54 -14.73 5.69
N ARG A 98 -0.38 -13.41 5.90
CA ARG A 98 0.68 -12.85 6.76
C ARG A 98 0.17 -12.53 8.16
N ASP A 99 1.04 -12.71 9.16
CA ASP A 99 0.72 -12.46 10.57
C ASP A 99 0.52 -10.97 10.88
N HIS A 100 -0.21 -10.67 11.96
CA HIS A 100 -0.49 -9.28 12.37
C HIS A 100 0.78 -8.46 12.57
N SER A 101 1.81 -9.03 13.19
CA SER A 101 3.11 -8.38 13.40
C SER A 101 3.73 -7.98 12.05
N THR A 102 3.64 -8.84 11.04
CA THR A 102 4.12 -8.54 9.68
C THR A 102 3.37 -7.36 9.07
N ILE A 103 2.06 -7.26 9.28
CA ILE A 103 1.26 -6.12 8.79
C ILE A 103 1.62 -4.83 9.52
N ILE A 104 1.82 -4.89 10.85
CA ILE A 104 2.27 -3.74 11.64
C ILE A 104 3.64 -3.25 11.16
N HIS A 105 4.59 -4.16 10.98
CA HIS A 105 5.91 -3.84 10.46
C HIS A 105 5.82 -3.23 9.06
N ALA A 106 5.02 -3.80 8.16
CA ALA A 106 4.84 -3.28 6.81
C ALA A 106 4.28 -1.84 6.79
N LEU A 107 3.28 -1.54 7.62
CA LEU A 107 2.71 -0.19 7.73
C LEU A 107 3.77 0.82 8.18
N LYS A 108 4.45 0.53 9.29
CA LYS A 108 5.50 1.40 9.83
C LYS A 108 6.64 1.60 8.82
N SER A 109 7.16 0.50 8.29
CA SER A 109 8.28 0.59 7.34
C SER A 109 7.90 1.31 6.06
N TYR A 110 6.66 1.24 5.60
CA TYR A 110 6.24 2.01 4.42
C TYR A 110 6.29 3.51 4.67
N GLU A 111 5.74 3.95 5.81
CA GLU A 111 5.76 5.35 6.25
C GLU A 111 7.21 5.82 6.39
N ASP A 112 8.03 5.11 7.18
CA ASP A 112 9.44 5.43 7.38
C ASP A 112 10.20 5.53 6.04
N ILE A 113 10.02 4.58 5.11
CA ILE A 113 10.71 4.62 3.82
C ILE A 113 10.24 5.84 3.01
N CYS A 114 8.94 6.11 2.94
CA CYS A 114 8.43 7.22 2.14
C CYS A 114 8.70 8.60 2.77
N GLU A 115 9.06 8.66 4.05
CA GLU A 115 9.55 9.87 4.71
C GLU A 115 10.97 10.26 4.26
N PHE A 116 11.84 9.29 3.98
CA PHE A 116 13.27 9.53 3.70
C PHE A 116 13.75 9.15 2.29
N ASP A 117 13.02 8.28 1.57
CA ASP A 117 13.34 7.83 0.20
C ASP A 117 12.47 8.60 -0.80
N LYS A 118 13.09 9.54 -1.52
CA LYS A 118 12.39 10.38 -2.51
C LYS A 118 11.59 9.57 -3.53
N ILE A 119 12.11 8.42 -3.96
CA ILE A 119 11.44 7.57 -4.94
C ILE A 119 10.17 6.94 -4.34
N CYS A 120 10.22 6.45 -3.10
CA CYS A 120 9.04 5.96 -2.38
C CYS A 120 8.03 7.08 -2.21
N PHE A 121 8.47 8.27 -1.81
CA PHE A 121 7.58 9.42 -1.62
C PHE A 121 6.83 9.79 -2.90
N GLU A 122 7.54 9.88 -4.02
CA GLU A 122 6.93 10.15 -5.33
C GLU A 122 5.94 9.04 -5.73
N ASP A 123 6.30 7.77 -5.50
CA ASP A 123 5.39 6.65 -5.73
C ASP A 123 4.13 6.74 -4.87
N HIS A 124 4.28 7.12 -3.61
CA HIS A 124 3.18 7.32 -2.68
C HIS A 124 2.22 8.42 -3.14
N VAL A 125 2.77 9.59 -3.49
CA VAL A 125 1.97 10.73 -3.98
C VAL A 125 1.21 10.38 -5.26
N ASN A 126 1.85 9.67 -6.19
CA ASN A 126 1.20 9.22 -7.42
C ASN A 126 0.05 8.24 -7.12
N LEU A 127 0.24 7.30 -6.20
CA LEU A 127 -0.81 6.38 -5.79
C LEU A 127 -1.95 7.10 -5.05
N CYS A 128 -1.65 8.09 -4.20
CA CYS A 128 -2.66 8.94 -3.60
C CYS A 128 -3.52 9.64 -4.67
N ALA A 129 -2.89 10.15 -5.74
CA ALA A 129 -3.62 10.75 -6.87
C ALA A 129 -4.49 9.72 -7.62
N VAL A 130 -3.98 8.50 -7.87
CA VAL A 130 -4.75 7.39 -8.47
C VAL A 130 -5.98 7.08 -7.64
N PHE A 131 -5.80 6.93 -6.33
CA PHE A 131 -6.90 6.64 -5.41
C PHE A 131 -7.74 7.86 -5.03
N LYS A 132 -7.42 9.06 -5.52
CA LYS A 132 -8.10 10.31 -5.16
C LYS A 132 -8.20 10.50 -3.63
N VAL A 133 -7.13 10.15 -2.91
CA VAL A 133 -7.02 10.34 -1.45
C VAL A 133 -5.96 11.38 -1.12
N PRO A 134 -6.09 12.09 0.02
CA PRO A 134 -5.04 13.01 0.47
C PRO A 134 -3.72 12.26 0.72
N ASN A 135 -2.60 12.92 0.45
CA ASN A 135 -1.31 12.48 0.97
C ASN A 135 -1.23 12.77 2.48
N ARG A 136 -0.86 11.76 3.28
CA ARG A 136 -0.67 11.87 4.73
C ARG A 136 0.79 11.73 5.18
N ILE A 137 1.69 11.35 4.28
CA ILE A 137 3.12 11.21 4.57
C ILE A 137 3.79 12.53 4.18
N GLN A 138 4.67 13.04 5.04
CA GLN A 138 5.50 14.22 4.73
C GLN A 138 6.90 13.75 4.37
N PHE A 139 7.46 14.31 3.29
CA PHE A 139 8.85 14.03 2.93
C PHE A 139 9.78 14.89 3.77
N PHE A 140 10.70 14.25 4.48
CA PHE A 140 11.76 14.94 5.21
C PHE A 140 12.94 15.16 4.26
N LYS A 141 13.22 16.44 3.99
CA LYS A 141 14.34 16.88 3.13
C LYS A 141 15.66 16.92 3.89
#